data_AF-A0A942PCP7-F1
#
_entry.id   AF-A0A942PCP7-F1
#
_cell.length_a   1.000
_cell.length_b   1.000
_cell.length_c   1.000
_cell.angle_alpha   90.00
_cell.angle_beta   90.00
_cell.angle_gamma   90.00
#
_symmetry.space_group_name_H-M   'P 1'
#
loop_
_entity.id
_entity.type
_entity.pdbx_description
1 polymer ?
#
loop_
_entity_poly.entity_id
_entity_poly.type
_entity_poly.pdbx_seq_one_letter_code
_entity_poly.pdbx_strand_id
1 'polypeptide(L)'
;MPVKAFIDTNIVIYALGPASTKAHLAAPLFTGLPLISTQVLSETANVCSRRFGLAMPEIRKLLDKLETLCRVEIITPATLHAALDIMGRYRFSWYDSLIVATALNCGCDVLYSEDMQSGQLINNQLRILNPFV
;
A
#
# COMPACT_ATOMS: atom_id res chain seq x y z
N MET A 1 19.78 9.56 2.02
CA MET A 1 19.05 8.56 2.81
C MET A 1 18.35 7.61 1.84
N PRO A 2 18.14 6.34 2.17
CA PRO A 2 17.37 5.44 1.31
C PRO A 2 15.94 5.98 1.14
N VAL A 3 15.40 5.86 -0.07
CA VAL A 3 14.04 6.30 -0.42
C VAL A 3 13.04 5.57 0.47
N LYS A 4 12.16 6.30 1.16
CA LYS A 4 11.06 5.71 1.93
C LYS A 4 9.88 5.43 0.99
N ALA A 5 9.62 4.16 0.75
CA ALA A 5 8.50 3.70 -0.06
C ALA A 5 7.32 3.28 0.82
N PHE A 6 6.11 3.63 0.37
CA PHE A 6 4.84 3.08 0.86
C PHE A 6 4.24 2.18 -0.23
N ILE A 7 3.66 1.04 0.17
CA ILE A 7 3.08 0.04 -0.74
C ILE A 7 1.57 -0.04 -0.54
N ASP A 8 0.82 0.10 -1.62
CA ASP A 8 -0.64 -0.07 -1.67
C ASP A 8 -1.04 -1.55 -1.76
N THR A 9 -2.31 -1.85 -1.45
CA THR A 9 -2.87 -3.20 -1.44
C THR A 9 -2.77 -3.87 -2.81
N ASN A 10 -3.02 -3.17 -3.92
CA ASN A 10 -2.93 -3.77 -5.26
C ASN A 10 -1.52 -4.35 -5.53
N ILE A 11 -0.46 -3.65 -5.13
CA ILE A 11 0.93 -4.11 -5.27
C ILE A 11 1.19 -5.35 -4.40
N VAL A 12 0.72 -5.35 -3.15
CA VAL A 12 0.78 -6.54 -2.27
C VAL A 12 0.11 -7.73 -2.92
N ILE A 13 -1.09 -7.55 -3.47
CA ILE A 13 -1.84 -8.63 -4.12
C ILE A 13 -1.13 -9.18 -5.34
N TYR A 14 -0.44 -8.34 -6.14
CA TYR A 14 0.38 -8.84 -7.25
C TYR A 14 1.61 -9.60 -6.78
N ALA A 15 2.31 -9.10 -5.76
CA ALA A 15 3.50 -9.78 -5.22
C ALA A 15 3.19 -11.15 -4.61
N LEU A 16 1.96 -11.34 -4.11
CA LEU A 16 1.50 -12.59 -3.52
C LEU A 16 0.75 -13.51 -4.51
N GLY A 17 0.38 -12.97 -5.67
CA GLY A 17 -0.35 -13.69 -6.69
C GLY A 17 0.50 -14.72 -7.45
N PRO A 18 -0.10 -15.45 -8.40
CA PRO A 18 0.61 -16.36 -9.27
C PRO A 18 1.73 -15.66 -10.05
N ALA A 19 2.74 -16.45 -10.45
CA ALA A 19 3.84 -15.97 -11.27
C ALA A 19 3.31 -15.28 -12.54
N SER A 20 3.64 -14.01 -12.67
CA SER A 20 3.22 -13.12 -13.76
C SER A 20 4.23 -12.00 -13.90
N THR A 21 4.18 -11.26 -15.02
CA THR A 21 5.02 -10.07 -15.21
C THR A 21 4.85 -9.07 -14.07
N LYS A 22 3.61 -8.83 -13.63
CA LYS A 22 3.33 -7.94 -12.50
C LYS A 22 3.87 -8.46 -11.17
N ALA A 23 3.78 -9.77 -10.91
CA ALA A 23 4.39 -10.36 -9.72
C ALA A 23 5.93 -10.17 -9.71
N HIS A 24 6.58 -10.31 -10.87
CA HIS A 24 8.03 -10.10 -11.00
C HIS A 24 8.43 -8.64 -10.79
N LEU A 25 7.61 -7.69 -11.23
CA LEU A 25 7.84 -6.24 -11.02
C LEU A 25 7.52 -5.80 -9.58
N ALA A 26 6.53 -6.41 -8.93
CA ALA A 26 6.13 -6.07 -7.57
C ALA A 26 7.08 -6.63 -6.50
N ALA A 27 7.61 -7.84 -6.68
CA ALA A 27 8.43 -8.51 -5.66
C ALA A 27 9.66 -7.71 -5.19
N PRO A 28 10.45 -7.05 -6.08
CA PRO A 28 11.59 -6.22 -5.66
C PRO A 28 11.22 -5.01 -4.79
N LEU A 29 9.98 -4.54 -4.84
CA LEU A 29 9.52 -3.37 -4.07
C LEU A 29 9.46 -3.64 -2.56
N PHE A 30 9.46 -4.92 -2.16
CA PHE A 30 9.51 -5.35 -0.76
C PHE A 30 10.94 -5.42 -0.21
N THR A 31 11.95 -5.14 -1.04
CA THR A 31 13.33 -5.01 -0.57
C THR A 31 13.49 -3.70 0.21
N GLY A 32 14.22 -3.74 1.34
CA GLY A 32 14.48 -2.54 2.14
C GLY A 32 13.41 -2.16 3.17
N LEU A 33 12.49 -3.08 3.51
CA LEU A 33 11.45 -2.90 4.54
C LEU A 33 10.55 -1.68 4.28
N PRO A 34 9.81 -1.65 3.15
CA PRO A 34 8.90 -0.54 2.85
C PRO A 34 7.78 -0.44 3.89
N LEU A 35 7.03 0.66 3.85
CA LEU A 35 5.90 0.89 4.73
C LEU A 35 4.58 0.42 4.12
N ILE A 36 3.69 -0.10 4.96
CA ILE A 36 2.28 -0.39 4.66
C ILE A 36 1.42 0.07 5.85
N SER A 37 0.11 0.16 5.69
CA SER A 37 -0.80 0.45 6.80
C SER A 37 -1.59 -0.77 7.27
N THR A 38 -2.24 -0.65 8.43
CA THR A 38 -3.23 -1.62 8.89
C THR A 38 -4.42 -1.78 7.93
N GLN A 39 -4.74 -0.76 7.13
CA GLN A 39 -5.72 -0.90 6.03
C GLN A 39 -5.23 -1.87 4.95
N VAL A 40 -3.96 -1.75 4.52
CA VAL A 40 -3.38 -2.66 3.52
C VAL A 40 -3.45 -4.12 3.99
N LEU A 41 -3.16 -4.38 5.27
CA LEU A 41 -3.31 -5.72 5.85
C LEU A 41 -4.77 -6.20 5.84
N SER A 42 -5.70 -5.34 6.24
CA SER A 42 -7.13 -5.65 6.28
C SER A 42 -7.69 -5.97 4.89
N GLU A 43 -7.37 -5.13 3.91
CA GLU A 43 -7.79 -5.32 2.52
C GLU A 43 -7.16 -6.58 1.92
N THR A 44 -5.88 -6.83 2.19
CA THR A 44 -5.19 -8.06 1.77
C THR A 44 -5.89 -9.30 2.32
N ALA A 45 -6.20 -9.34 3.62
CA ALA A 45 -6.90 -10.45 4.24
C ALA A 45 -8.29 -10.67 3.61
N ASN A 46 -9.03 -9.60 3.35
CA ASN A 46 -10.34 -9.66 2.72
C ASN A 46 -10.25 -10.20 1.28
N VAL A 47 -9.30 -9.72 0.47
CA VAL A 47 -9.09 -10.20 -0.90
C VAL A 47 -8.67 -11.66 -0.90
N CYS A 48 -7.74 -12.06 -0.03
CA CYS A 48 -7.31 -13.45 0.10
C CYS A 48 -8.45 -14.39 0.49
N SER A 49 -9.32 -13.98 1.41
CA SER A 49 -10.48 -14.76 1.80
C SER A 49 -11.54 -14.82 0.70
N ARG A 50 -11.94 -13.67 0.14
CA ARG A 50 -13.09 -13.56 -0.77
C ARG A 50 -12.78 -13.92 -2.21
N ARG A 51 -11.62 -13.49 -2.72
CA ARG A 51 -11.25 -13.66 -4.13
C ARG A 51 -10.44 -14.92 -4.37
N PHE A 52 -9.53 -15.24 -3.45
CA PHE A 52 -8.64 -16.40 -3.61
C PHE A 52 -9.09 -17.63 -2.81
N GLY A 53 -10.07 -17.49 -1.91
CA GLY A 53 -10.61 -18.62 -1.16
C GLY A 53 -9.62 -19.28 -0.20
N LEU A 54 -8.59 -18.54 0.24
CA LEU A 54 -7.56 -19.09 1.13
C LEU A 54 -8.13 -19.43 2.51
N ALA A 55 -7.60 -20.47 3.13
CA ALA A 55 -7.99 -20.85 4.48
C ALA A 55 -7.43 -19.85 5.51
N MET A 56 -8.13 -19.67 6.64
CA MET A 56 -7.73 -18.71 7.69
C MET A 56 -6.27 -18.88 8.18
N PRO A 57 -5.73 -20.11 8.37
CA PRO A 57 -4.33 -20.28 8.73
C PRO A 57 -3.34 -19.78 7.67
N GLU A 58 -3.69 -19.90 6.39
CA GLU A 58 -2.86 -19.40 5.28
C GLU A 58 -2.86 -17.88 5.24
N ILE A 59 -4.03 -17.25 5.43
CA ILE A 59 -4.16 -15.80 5.53
C ILE A 59 -3.35 -15.27 6.71
N ARG A 60 -3.41 -15.94 7.88
CA ARG A 60 -2.61 -15.53 9.04
C ARG A 60 -1.12 -15.55 8.75
N LYS A 61 -0.62 -16.68 8.20
CA LYS A 61 0.80 -16.82 7.82
C LYS A 61 1.23 -15.76 6.81
N LEU A 62 0.34 -15.36 5.92
CA LEU A 62 0.58 -14.30 4.95
C LEU A 62 0.74 -12.92 5.61
N LEU A 63 -0.15 -12.58 6.55
CA LEU A 63 -0.04 -11.32 7.30
C LEU A 63 1.22 -11.29 8.16
N ASP A 64 1.55 -12.38 8.86
CA ASP A 64 2.80 -12.50 9.64
C ASP A 64 4.04 -12.27 8.76
N LYS A 65 4.00 -12.77 7.51
CA LYS A 65 5.07 -12.54 6.52
C LYS A 65 5.15 -11.08 6.09
N LEU A 66 4.03 -10.41 5.86
CA LEU A 66 4.00 -8.98 5.52
C LEU A 66 4.54 -8.12 6.67
N GLU A 67 4.18 -8.44 7.91
CA GLU A 67 4.71 -7.77 9.11
C GLU A 67 6.22 -7.96 9.29
N THR A 68 6.79 -9.04 8.73
CA THR A 68 8.24 -9.27 8.72
C THR A 68 8.94 -8.53 7.58
N LEU A 69 8.27 -8.37 6.44
CA LEU A 69 8.83 -7.75 5.22
C LEU A 69 8.60 -6.24 5.14
N CYS A 70 7.68 -5.70 5.92
CA CYS A 70 7.27 -4.31 5.88
C CYS A 70 7.23 -3.71 7.29
N ARG A 71 7.40 -2.39 7.36
CA ARG A 71 7.01 -1.62 8.55
C ARG A 71 5.53 -1.31 8.46
N VAL A 72 4.78 -1.66 9.51
CA VAL A 72 3.32 -1.47 9.54
C VAL A 72 2.96 -0.24 10.34
N GLU A 73 2.16 0.63 9.74
CA GLU A 73 1.70 1.89 10.30
C GLU A 73 0.21 1.82 10.63
N ILE A 74 -0.14 2.23 11.85
CA ILE A 74 -1.52 2.13 12.35
C ILE A 74 -2.31 3.34 11.86
N ILE A 75 -3.48 3.08 11.25
CA ILE A 75 -4.43 4.15 10.97
C ILE A 75 -5.05 4.64 12.27
N THR A 76 -4.84 5.93 12.54
CA THR A 76 -5.36 6.63 13.72
C THR A 76 -6.50 7.58 13.32
N PRO A 77 -7.31 8.10 14.26
CA PRO A 77 -8.29 9.15 13.96
C PRO A 77 -7.68 10.36 13.26
N ALA A 78 -6.45 10.76 13.62
CA ALA A 78 -5.73 11.83 12.94
C ALA A 78 -5.46 11.50 11.45
N THR A 79 -5.20 10.24 11.13
CA THR A 79 -5.05 9.77 9.74
C THR A 79 -6.36 9.90 8.97
N LEU A 80 -7.51 9.64 9.62
CA LEU A 80 -8.82 9.81 9.00
C LEU A 80 -9.11 11.27 8.64
N HIS A 81 -8.77 12.21 9.53
CA HIS A 81 -8.91 13.64 9.26
C HIS A 81 -8.01 14.09 8.10
N ALA A 82 -6.73 13.68 8.11
CA ALA A 82 -5.82 13.96 7.01
C ALA A 82 -6.32 13.37 5.67
N ALA A 83 -6.95 12.18 5.70
CA ALA A 83 -7.54 11.60 4.51
C ALA A 83 -8.71 12.41 3.96
N LEU A 84 -9.56 13.00 4.81
CA LEU A 84 -10.62 13.92 4.36
C LEU A 84 -10.04 15.16 3.65
N ASP A 85 -8.95 15.72 4.17
CA ASP A 85 -8.27 16.87 3.55
C ASP A 85 -7.68 16.49 2.18
N ILE A 86 -7.02 15.32 2.11
CA ILE A 86 -6.48 14.77 0.85
C ILE A 86 -7.60 14.51 -0.16
N MET A 87 -8.70 13.90 0.26
CA MET A 87 -9.87 13.62 -0.58
C MET A 87 -10.48 14.92 -1.13
N GLY A 88 -10.65 15.94 -0.28
CA GLY A 88 -11.20 17.24 -0.68
C GLY A 88 -10.32 17.95 -1.70
N ARG A 89 -8.99 17.87 -1.54
CA ARG A 89 -8.02 18.57 -2.38
C ARG A 89 -7.71 17.85 -3.70
N TYR A 90 -7.50 16.54 -3.64
CA TYR A 90 -7.00 15.73 -4.76
C TYR A 90 -8.07 14.86 -5.41
N ARG A 91 -9.27 14.78 -4.84
CA ARG A 91 -10.42 14.02 -5.38
C ARG A 91 -10.17 12.51 -5.51
N PHE A 92 -9.26 11.97 -4.71
CA PHE A 92 -9.11 10.53 -4.54
C PHE A 92 -10.36 9.90 -3.92
N SER A 93 -10.51 8.58 -4.06
CA SER A 93 -11.51 7.85 -3.27
C SER A 93 -11.18 7.92 -1.77
N TRP A 94 -12.12 7.56 -0.91
CA TRP A 94 -11.87 7.55 0.54
C TRP A 94 -10.69 6.64 0.91
N TYR A 95 -10.65 5.42 0.38
CA TYR A 95 -9.62 4.43 0.69
C TYR A 95 -8.25 4.83 0.13
N ASP A 96 -8.22 5.38 -1.10
CA ASP A 96 -7.00 5.93 -1.69
C ASP A 96 -6.47 7.11 -0.86
N SER A 97 -7.37 7.96 -0.36
CA SER A 97 -7.01 9.11 0.47
C SER A 97 -6.39 8.67 1.81
N LEU A 98 -6.85 7.56 2.39
CA LEU A 98 -6.25 6.98 3.59
C LEU A 98 -4.83 6.43 3.34
N ILE A 99 -4.61 5.77 2.20
CA ILE A 99 -3.28 5.31 1.79
C ILE A 99 -2.33 6.50 1.64
N VAL A 100 -2.74 7.52 0.88
CA VAL A 100 -1.95 8.74 0.65
C VAL A 100 -1.67 9.48 1.97
N ALA A 101 -2.67 9.65 2.83
CA ALA A 101 -2.51 10.30 4.12
C ALA A 101 -1.52 9.55 5.02
N THR A 102 -1.60 8.22 5.08
CA THR A 102 -0.66 7.41 5.87
C THR A 102 0.77 7.53 5.32
N ALA A 103 0.94 7.41 4.01
CA ALA A 103 2.25 7.55 3.36
C ALA A 103 2.89 8.92 3.65
N LEU A 104 2.10 10.01 3.58
CA LEU A 104 2.56 11.36 3.94
C LEU A 104 2.95 11.47 5.42
N ASN A 105 2.14 10.96 6.33
CA ASN A 105 2.40 10.99 7.78
C ASN A 105 3.70 10.29 8.14
N CYS A 106 4.07 9.23 7.42
CA CYS A 106 5.31 8.49 7.64
C CYS A 106 6.55 9.14 6.98
N GLY A 107 6.35 10.25 6.27
CA GLY A 107 7.39 10.92 5.52
C GLY A 107 7.90 10.09 4.34
N CYS A 108 7.00 9.38 3.64
CA CYS A 108 7.39 8.62 2.45
C CYS A 108 7.65 9.54 1.26
N ASP A 109 8.64 9.16 0.46
CA ASP A 109 9.02 9.84 -0.78
C ASP A 109 8.22 9.28 -1.96
N VAL A 110 7.89 7.99 -1.92
CA VAL A 110 7.22 7.25 -2.99
C VAL A 110 6.05 6.45 -2.45
N LEU A 111 4.92 6.48 -3.16
CA LEU A 111 3.79 5.56 -2.99
C LEU A 111 3.68 4.70 -4.25
N TYR A 112 3.80 3.38 -4.11
CA TYR A 112 3.54 2.46 -5.20
C TYR A 112 2.07 2.05 -5.22
N SER A 113 1.37 2.38 -6.31
CA SER A 113 -0.03 2.03 -6.53
C SER A 113 -0.32 1.90 -8.02
N GLU A 114 -1.10 0.89 -8.41
CA GLU A 114 -1.60 0.75 -9.79
C GLU A 114 -2.79 1.68 -10.08
N ASP A 115 -3.67 1.88 -9.10
CA ASP A 115 -5.00 2.48 -9.30
C ASP A 115 -4.97 4.02 -9.32
N MET A 116 -3.86 4.61 -8.90
CA MET A 116 -3.67 6.07 -8.84
C MET A 116 -2.83 6.60 -10.02
N GLN A 117 -2.92 7.90 -10.29
CA GLN A 117 -2.19 8.53 -11.39
C GLN A 117 -0.67 8.51 -11.16
N SER A 118 0.04 7.68 -11.92
CA SER A 118 1.50 7.60 -11.90
C SER A 118 2.15 8.94 -12.23
N GLY A 119 3.21 9.29 -11.49
CA GLY A 119 3.96 10.53 -11.62
C GLY A 119 3.40 11.72 -10.82
N GLN A 120 2.18 11.62 -10.29
CA GLN A 120 1.56 12.69 -9.50
C GLN A 120 2.34 12.95 -8.21
N LEU A 121 2.57 14.23 -7.90
CA LEU A 121 3.26 14.67 -6.67
C LEU A 121 2.25 15.28 -5.69
N ILE A 122 2.14 14.67 -4.51
CA ILE A 122 1.20 15.08 -3.45
C ILE A 122 1.96 15.87 -2.39
N ASN A 123 1.42 17.03 -2.00
CA ASN A 123 2.00 17.94 -1.02
C ASN A 123 3.50 18.24 -1.20
N ASN A 124 3.99 18.23 -2.46
CA ASN A 124 5.40 18.40 -2.80
C ASN A 124 6.36 17.42 -2.08
N GLN A 125 5.85 16.26 -1.66
CA GLN A 125 6.59 15.27 -0.87
C GLN A 125 6.44 13.86 -1.44
N LEU A 126 5.20 13.38 -1.58
CA LEU A 126 4.93 11.99 -1.94
C LEU A 126 4.69 11.86 -3.44
N ARG A 127 5.55 11.12 -4.14
CA ARG A 127 5.35 10.79 -5.56
C ARG A 127 4.65 9.45 -5.71
N ILE A 128 3.54 9.44 -6.44
CA ILE A 128 2.83 8.22 -6.79
C ILE A 128 3.51 7.59 -8.01
N LEU A 129 3.82 6.29 -7.95
CA LEU A 129 4.41 5.53 -9.06
C LEU A 129 3.63 4.23 -9.26
N ASN A 130 3.17 4.00 -10.49
CA ASN A 130 2.71 2.70 -10.92
C ASN A 130 3.92 1.90 -11.46
N PRO A 131 4.31 0.78 -10.82
CA PRO A 131 5.50 0.01 -11.22
C PRO A 131 5.29 -0.86 -12.46
N PHE A 132 4.10 -0.84 -13.07
CA PHE A 132 3.71 -1.72 -14.18
C PHE A 132 3.60 -1.01 -15.54
N VAL A 133 3.94 0.28 -15.61
CA VAL A 133 3.82 1.12 -16.81
C VAL A 133 5.11 1.84 -17.16
#